data_AF-A0A540KI14-F1
#
_entry.id   AF-A0A540KI14-F1
#
_cell.length_a   1.000
_cell.length_b   1.000
_cell.length_c   1.000
_cell.angle_alpha   90.00
_cell.angle_beta   90.00
_cell.angle_gamma   90.00
#
_symmetry.space_group_name_H-M   'P 1'
#
loop_
_entity.id
_entity.type
_entity.pdbx_description
1 polymer ?
#
loop_
_entity_poly.entity_id
_entity_poly.type
_entity_poly.pdbx_seq_one_letter_code
_entity_poly.pdbx_strand_id
1 'polypeptide(L)'
;MSCNADTGYIVLNRPWAFVQWLQQADIKEDYILMSEPDHVIVKPIPNLSIDGLGAAFPFFYIEPTKYESVLRKYFPEDKGPITKIYPIGNSPVIVGKESLKKIAPTWMNVSLAMKKDPETDKAFGWVLEMYAYAVASAHHGVGNILYKDFMLQPPWDKEIGKKFIIHYTYGCDYNMKVVCSISSCILLFYF
;
A
#
# COMPACT_ATOMS: atom_id res chain seq x y z
N MET A 1 21.57 1.54 6.65
CA MET A 1 21.63 0.32 5.83
C MET A 1 22.91 0.35 5.01
N SER A 2 23.73 -0.70 5.07
CA SER A 2 24.82 -0.90 4.12
C SER A 2 24.24 -1.36 2.77
N CYS A 3 24.84 -0.88 1.68
CA CYS A 3 24.47 -0.98 0.25
C CYS A 3 24.10 -2.39 -0.31
N ASN A 4 24.10 -3.46 0.49
CA ASN A 4 23.89 -4.86 0.05
C ASN A 4 22.67 -5.56 0.70
N ALA A 5 21.81 -4.84 1.43
CA ALA A 5 20.70 -5.46 2.17
C ALA A 5 19.42 -5.66 1.36
N ASP A 6 19.27 -4.98 0.23
CA ASP A 6 18.06 -4.93 -0.60
C ASP A 6 18.07 -5.96 -1.75
N THR A 7 19.21 -6.57 -2.09
CA THR A 7 19.33 -7.58 -3.17
C THR A 7 18.72 -7.13 -4.52
N GLY A 8 18.68 -5.81 -4.78
CA GLY A 8 18.03 -5.24 -5.96
C GLY A 8 16.50 -5.11 -5.89
N TYR A 9 15.88 -5.32 -4.72
CA TYR A 9 14.45 -5.10 -4.51
C TYR A 9 14.15 -3.64 -4.15
N ILE A 10 14.06 -2.82 -5.20
CA ILE A 10 13.91 -1.36 -5.13
C ILE A 10 12.63 -0.93 -4.38
N VAL A 11 11.60 -1.77 -4.33
CA VAL A 11 10.33 -1.48 -3.62
C VAL A 11 10.54 -1.26 -2.11
N LEU A 12 11.61 -1.79 -1.50
CA LEU A 12 11.97 -1.52 -0.10
C LEU A 12 12.39 -0.07 0.17
N ASN A 13 12.75 0.68 -0.88
CA ASN A 13 13.15 2.08 -0.74
C ASN A 13 12.01 2.92 -0.16
N ARG A 14 10.75 2.59 -0.44
CA ARG A 14 9.60 3.35 0.05
C ARG A 14 9.42 3.22 1.58
N PRO A 15 9.25 2.02 2.17
CA PRO A 15 9.18 1.90 3.64
C PRO A 15 10.39 2.52 4.34
N TRP A 16 11.59 2.35 3.78
CA TRP A 16 12.81 2.93 4.35
C TRP A 16 12.84 4.46 4.25
N ALA A 17 12.43 5.02 3.12
CA ALA A 17 12.30 6.47 2.94
C ALA A 17 11.31 7.06 3.96
N PHE A 18 10.18 6.41 4.23
CA PHE A 18 9.27 6.85 5.28
C PHE A 18 9.90 6.81 6.67
N VAL A 19 10.64 5.75 7.01
CA VAL A 19 11.37 5.68 8.29
C VAL A 19 12.35 6.85 8.41
N GLN A 20 13.15 7.11 7.38
CA GLN A 20 14.13 8.20 7.39
C GLN A 20 13.47 9.58 7.44
N TRP A 21 12.43 9.79 6.63
CA TRP A 21 11.70 11.05 6.55
C TRP A 21 11.03 11.39 7.88
N LEU A 22 10.35 10.43 8.52
CA LEU A 22 9.70 10.64 9.81
C LEU A 22 10.68 10.90 10.97
N GLN A 23 11.94 10.47 10.84
CA GLN A 23 12.99 10.72 11.83
C GLN A 23 13.65 12.08 11.67
N GLN A 24 13.72 12.60 10.44
CA GLN A 24 14.55 13.77 10.11
C GLN A 24 13.73 15.02 9.80
N ALA A 25 12.51 14.87 9.29
CA ALA A 25 11.68 16.00 8.89
C ALA A 25 10.87 16.57 10.06
N ASP A 26 10.77 17.90 10.11
CA ASP A 26 9.86 18.61 11.00
C ASP A 26 8.47 18.74 10.34
N ILE A 27 7.62 17.72 10.52
CA ILE A 27 6.29 17.64 9.91
C ILE A 27 5.27 18.32 10.83
N LYS A 28 4.69 19.44 10.38
CA LYS A 28 3.70 20.22 11.15
C LYS A 28 2.31 19.61 11.09
N GLU A 29 1.98 18.96 9.99
CA GLU A 29 0.68 18.37 9.72
C GLU A 29 0.42 17.14 10.61
N ASP A 30 -0.84 16.96 11.01
CA ASP A 30 -1.25 15.82 11.83
C ASP A 30 -1.58 14.57 11.00
N TYR A 31 -1.86 14.76 9.71
CA TYR A 31 -2.24 13.69 8.78
C TYR A 31 -1.39 13.74 7.52
N ILE A 32 -1.10 12.57 6.99
CA ILE A 32 -0.27 12.38 5.80
C ILE A 32 -1.11 11.63 4.78
N LEU A 33 -1.24 12.19 3.57
CA LEU A 33 -1.75 11.49 2.40
C LEU A 33 -0.57 10.80 1.70
N MET A 34 -0.53 9.48 1.76
CA MET A 34 0.37 8.68 0.93
C MET A 34 -0.32 8.44 -0.42
N SER A 35 0.39 8.80 -1.50
CA SER A 35 -0.07 8.71 -2.89
C SER A 35 1.04 8.13 -3.76
N GLU A 36 0.67 7.48 -4.86
CA GLU A 36 1.61 7.01 -5.89
C GLU A 36 1.80 8.07 -6.99
N PRO A 37 2.91 8.02 -7.74
CA PRO A 37 3.19 8.96 -8.82
C PRO A 37 2.29 8.77 -10.07
N ASP A 38 1.63 7.62 -10.21
CA ASP A 38 0.62 7.35 -11.22
C ASP A 38 -0.82 7.70 -10.76
N HIS A 39 -0.94 8.42 -9.64
CA HIS A 39 -2.18 9.05 -9.21
C HIS A 39 -2.36 10.44 -9.81
N VAL A 40 -3.51 10.66 -10.44
CA VAL A 40 -3.98 11.99 -10.85
C VAL A 40 -5.10 12.42 -9.91
N ILE A 41 -4.84 13.44 -9.08
CA ILE A 41 -5.84 14.04 -8.21
C ILE A 41 -6.75 14.94 -9.05
N VAL A 42 -8.01 14.55 -9.18
CA VAL A 42 -9.00 15.26 -10.03
C VAL A 42 -9.98 16.11 -9.23
N LYS A 43 -9.98 15.99 -7.90
CA LYS A 43 -10.82 16.76 -6.97
C LYS A 43 -10.09 17.04 -5.66
N PRO A 44 -10.46 18.10 -4.92
CA PRO A 44 -10.00 18.29 -3.56
C PRO A 44 -10.34 17.08 -2.70
N ILE A 45 -9.34 16.52 -2.04
CA ILE A 45 -9.50 15.38 -1.11
C ILE A 45 -9.72 15.97 0.29
N PRO A 46 -10.92 15.84 0.89
CA PRO A 46 -11.09 16.19 2.30
C PRO A 46 -10.29 15.23 3.18
N ASN A 47 -10.04 15.59 4.44
CA ASN A 47 -9.51 14.60 5.37
C ASN A 47 -10.57 13.52 5.63
N LEU A 48 -10.37 12.34 5.05
CA LEU A 48 -11.26 11.19 5.19
C LEU A 48 -10.94 10.36 6.45
N SER A 49 -9.85 10.68 7.16
CA SER A 49 -9.50 10.05 8.43
C SER A 49 -10.37 10.63 9.56
N ILE A 50 -11.03 9.76 10.32
CA ILE A 50 -12.02 10.13 11.34
C ILE A 50 -11.76 9.28 12.59
N ASP A 51 -11.90 9.88 13.78
CA ASP A 51 -11.79 9.20 15.09
C ASP A 51 -10.50 8.39 15.29
N GLY A 52 -9.39 8.88 14.73
CA GLY A 52 -8.09 8.22 14.79
C GLY A 52 -7.91 7.03 13.84
N LEU A 53 -8.93 6.68 13.05
CA LEU A 53 -8.85 5.69 11.98
C LEU A 53 -8.32 6.33 10.69
N GLY A 54 -7.38 5.66 10.03
CA GLY A 54 -6.94 6.06 8.69
C GLY A 54 -8.06 5.92 7.65
N ALA A 55 -7.84 6.45 6.45
CA ALA A 55 -8.71 6.26 5.31
C ALA A 55 -7.92 5.55 4.21
N ALA A 56 -8.39 4.41 3.73
CA ALA A 56 -7.65 3.60 2.77
C ALA A 56 -8.57 3.07 1.67
N PHE A 57 -8.00 2.85 0.48
CA PHE A 57 -8.72 2.17 -0.60
C PHE A 57 -8.65 0.65 -0.42
N PRO A 58 -9.77 -0.08 -0.53
CA PRO A 58 -9.77 -1.54 -0.48
C PRO A 58 -9.36 -2.15 -1.83
N PHE A 59 -8.22 -2.82 -1.85
CA PHE A 59 -7.70 -3.51 -3.04
C PHE A 59 -8.27 -4.91 -3.14
N PHE A 60 -8.94 -5.21 -4.26
CA PHE A 60 -9.58 -6.52 -4.47
C PHE A 60 -8.59 -7.69 -4.55
N TYR A 61 -7.32 -7.42 -4.89
CA TYR A 61 -6.26 -8.42 -4.99
C TYR A 61 -5.44 -8.59 -3.70
N ILE A 62 -5.71 -7.77 -2.67
CA ILE A 62 -5.18 -7.97 -1.33
C ILE A 62 -6.21 -8.79 -0.56
N GLU A 63 -5.97 -10.09 -0.42
CA GLU A 63 -6.92 -11.06 0.11
C GLU A 63 -6.36 -11.77 1.37
N PRO A 64 -6.30 -11.10 2.55
CA PRO A 64 -5.65 -11.68 3.74
C PRO A 64 -6.19 -13.05 4.16
N THR A 65 -7.49 -13.27 4.06
CA THR A 65 -8.12 -14.56 4.40
C THR A 65 -7.63 -15.71 3.49
N LYS A 66 -7.41 -15.43 2.20
CA LYS A 66 -6.95 -16.44 1.23
C LYS A 66 -5.50 -16.84 1.48
N TYR A 67 -4.69 -15.91 1.97
CA TYR A 67 -3.27 -16.11 2.26
C TYR A 67 -2.98 -16.25 3.75
N GLU A 68 -3.96 -16.69 4.56
CA GLU A 68 -3.83 -16.75 6.00
C GLU A 68 -2.59 -17.57 6.44
N SER A 69 -2.37 -18.76 5.86
CA SER A 69 -1.23 -19.61 6.20
C SER A 69 0.13 -18.93 6.02
N VAL A 70 0.27 -18.12 4.96
CA VAL A 70 1.48 -17.34 4.68
C VAL A 70 1.59 -16.16 5.65
N LEU A 71 0.49 -15.45 5.88
CA LEU A 71 0.45 -14.26 6.73
C LEU A 71 0.65 -14.58 8.21
N ARG A 72 0.31 -15.78 8.70
CA ARG A 72 0.54 -16.19 10.10
C ARG A 72 2.01 -16.18 10.51
N LYS A 73 2.95 -16.30 9.56
CA LYS A 73 4.39 -16.09 9.83
C LYS A 73 4.71 -14.67 10.32
N TYR A 74 3.91 -13.69 9.87
CA TYR A 74 4.14 -12.27 10.15
C TYR A 74 3.09 -11.69 11.09
N PHE A 75 1.90 -12.29 11.22
CA PHE A 75 0.84 -11.91 12.15
C PHE A 75 0.29 -13.18 12.84
N PRO A 76 0.99 -13.66 13.88
CA PRO A 76 0.65 -14.93 14.52
C PRO A 76 -0.71 -14.90 15.23
N GLU A 77 -1.28 -16.06 15.52
CA GLU A 77 -2.65 -16.18 16.04
C GLU A 77 -2.89 -15.44 17.37
N ASP A 78 -1.86 -15.31 18.21
CA ASP A 78 -1.91 -14.57 19.47
C ASP A 78 -2.10 -13.05 19.29
N LYS A 79 -1.81 -12.51 18.09
CA LYS A 79 -2.07 -11.10 17.73
C LYS A 79 -3.53 -10.85 17.33
N GLY A 80 -4.28 -11.91 17.03
CA GLY A 80 -5.71 -11.87 16.75
C GLY A 80 -6.11 -12.52 15.42
N PRO A 81 -7.38 -12.36 15.02
CA PRO A 81 -7.90 -12.98 13.80
C PRO A 81 -7.29 -12.33 12.54
N ILE A 82 -7.19 -13.11 11.46
CA ILE A 82 -6.64 -12.63 10.18
C ILE A 82 -7.40 -11.42 9.62
N THR A 83 -8.68 -11.28 9.99
CA THR A 83 -9.55 -10.15 9.61
C THR A 83 -9.09 -8.80 10.14
N LYS A 84 -8.14 -8.76 11.09
CA LYS A 84 -7.47 -7.51 11.51
C LYS A 84 -6.52 -6.95 10.44
N ILE A 85 -6.04 -7.79 9.52
CA ILE A 85 -5.29 -7.35 8.35
C ILE A 85 -6.32 -6.92 7.32
N TYR A 86 -6.40 -5.63 7.06
CA TYR A 86 -7.35 -5.09 6.08
C TYR A 86 -6.84 -5.30 4.65
N PRO A 87 -7.73 -5.41 3.65
CA PRO A 87 -7.37 -5.58 2.24
C PRO A 87 -6.89 -4.25 1.64
N ILE A 88 -5.81 -3.69 2.20
CA ILE A 88 -5.29 -2.36 1.87
C ILE A 88 -3.82 -2.44 1.47
N GLY A 89 -3.34 -1.42 0.79
CA GLY A 89 -1.91 -1.12 0.66
C GLY A 89 -1.57 0.21 1.33
N ASN A 90 -0.35 0.67 1.10
CA ASN A 90 0.17 1.93 1.62
C ASN A 90 -0.37 3.17 0.87
N SER A 91 -1.04 3.00 -0.27
CA SER A 91 -1.48 4.12 -1.12
C SER A 91 -2.70 3.73 -1.98
N PRO A 92 -3.70 4.61 -2.17
CA PRO A 92 -3.88 5.88 -1.48
C PRO A 92 -4.33 5.64 -0.04
N VAL A 93 -3.67 6.31 0.91
CA VAL A 93 -4.01 6.26 2.34
C VAL A 93 -3.87 7.63 2.98
N ILE A 94 -4.86 8.06 3.77
CA ILE A 94 -4.70 9.15 4.73
C ILE A 94 -4.52 8.55 6.11
N VAL A 95 -3.43 8.87 6.79
CA VAL A 95 -3.11 8.31 8.10
C VAL A 95 -2.52 9.38 9.01
N GLY A 96 -2.85 9.30 10.30
CA GLY A 96 -2.27 10.18 11.31
C GLY A 96 -0.76 10.00 11.41
N LYS A 97 -0.01 11.10 11.55
CA LYS A 97 1.45 11.13 11.65
C LYS A 97 1.98 10.19 12.73
N GLU A 98 1.36 10.20 13.92
CA GLU A 98 1.78 9.34 15.03
C GLU A 98 1.49 7.86 14.77
N SER A 99 0.42 7.53 14.05
CA SER A 99 0.16 6.16 13.58
C SER A 99 1.21 5.74 12.55
N LEU A 100 1.55 6.63 11.60
CA LEU A 100 2.58 6.33 10.59
C LEU A 100 3.96 6.09 11.22
N LYS A 101 4.34 6.90 12.22
CA LYS A 101 5.59 6.71 12.99
C LYS A 101 5.66 5.34 13.67
N LYS A 102 4.53 4.83 14.18
CA LYS A 102 4.46 3.50 14.80
C LYS A 102 4.62 2.38 13.76
N ILE A 103 3.93 2.49 12.63
CA ILE A 103 3.90 1.41 11.64
C ILE A 103 5.14 1.37 10.75
N ALA A 104 5.78 2.50 10.44
CA ALA A 104 6.84 2.56 9.42
C ALA A 104 8.03 1.63 9.69
N PRO A 105 8.57 1.52 10.92
CA PRO A 105 9.65 0.56 11.21
C PRO A 105 9.21 -0.90 11.05
N THR A 106 7.99 -1.24 11.48
CA THR A 106 7.46 -2.60 11.35
C THR A 106 7.14 -2.94 9.89
N TRP A 107 6.57 -1.99 9.15
CA TRP A 107 6.31 -2.12 7.71
C TRP A 107 7.60 -2.46 6.97
N MET A 108 8.67 -1.70 7.16
CA MET A 108 9.99 -1.98 6.59
C MET A 108 10.51 -3.38 6.96
N ASN A 109 10.48 -3.73 8.25
CA ASN A 109 11.01 -5.01 8.72
C ASN A 109 10.20 -6.21 8.20
N VAL A 110 8.87 -6.08 8.13
CA VAL A 110 7.99 -7.12 7.57
C VAL A 110 8.23 -7.23 6.07
N SER A 111 8.36 -6.13 5.32
CA SER A 111 8.70 -6.17 3.90
C SER A 111 10.02 -6.92 3.65
N LEU A 112 11.06 -6.66 4.46
CA LEU A 112 12.33 -7.37 4.38
C LEU A 112 12.19 -8.86 4.70
N ALA A 113 11.42 -9.20 5.74
CA ALA A 113 11.21 -10.58 6.14
C ALA A 113 10.45 -11.36 5.07
N MET A 114 9.36 -10.78 4.54
CA MET A 114 8.58 -11.34 3.44
C MET A 114 9.43 -11.54 2.19
N LYS A 115 10.30 -10.59 1.85
CA LYS A 115 11.16 -10.68 0.67
C LYS A 115 12.21 -11.80 0.78
N LYS A 116 12.68 -12.10 1.99
CA LYS A 116 13.67 -13.16 2.25
C LYS A 116 13.06 -14.56 2.35
N ASP A 117 11.74 -14.67 2.53
CA ASP A 117 11.01 -15.94 2.58
C ASP A 117 10.54 -16.32 1.16
N PRO A 118 11.10 -17.37 0.53
CA PRO A 118 10.80 -17.69 -0.87
C PRO A 118 9.33 -18.06 -1.13
N GLU A 119 8.63 -18.62 -0.15
CA GLU A 119 7.22 -18.95 -0.26
C GLU A 119 6.37 -17.67 -0.29
N THR A 120 6.69 -16.73 0.59
CA THR A 120 5.99 -15.44 0.72
C THR A 120 6.28 -14.53 -0.47
N ASP A 121 7.53 -14.42 -0.89
CA ASP A 121 7.92 -13.64 -2.06
C ASP A 121 7.25 -14.19 -3.33
N LYS A 122 7.16 -15.52 -3.47
CA LYS A 122 6.41 -16.14 -4.56
C LYS A 122 4.91 -15.90 -4.47
N ALA A 123 4.33 -15.90 -3.26
CA ALA A 123 2.89 -15.73 -3.07
C ALA A 123 2.42 -14.29 -3.35
N PHE A 124 3.18 -13.28 -2.90
CA PHE A 124 2.77 -11.88 -3.02
C PHE A 124 3.46 -11.12 -4.15
N GLY A 125 4.65 -11.56 -4.58
CA GLY A 125 5.39 -10.94 -5.67
C GLY A 125 5.54 -9.43 -5.48
N TRP A 126 5.07 -8.66 -6.46
CA TRP A 126 5.20 -7.20 -6.46
C TRP A 126 4.30 -6.48 -5.45
N VAL A 127 3.18 -7.08 -5.00
CA VAL A 127 2.29 -6.47 -3.98
C VAL A 127 2.69 -6.81 -2.54
N LEU A 128 3.82 -7.48 -2.35
CA LEU A 128 4.35 -7.88 -1.05
C LEU A 128 4.47 -6.71 -0.07
N GLU A 129 4.91 -5.54 -0.55
CA GLU A 129 5.03 -4.35 0.27
C GLU A 129 3.66 -3.90 0.82
N MET A 130 2.61 -3.94 -0.01
CA MET A 130 1.24 -3.61 0.41
C MET A 130 0.74 -4.55 1.52
N TYR A 131 1.02 -5.85 1.41
CA TYR A 131 0.72 -6.81 2.48
C TYR A 131 1.51 -6.50 3.76
N ALA A 132 2.78 -6.12 3.64
CA ALA A 132 3.60 -5.73 4.78
C ALA A 132 3.05 -4.47 5.47
N TYR A 133 2.55 -3.49 4.71
CA TYR A 133 1.87 -2.31 5.27
C TYR A 133 0.61 -2.69 6.05
N ALA A 134 -0.23 -3.55 5.48
CA ALA A 134 -1.45 -4.03 6.13
C ALA A 134 -1.15 -4.82 7.41
N VAL A 135 -0.13 -5.69 7.39
CA VAL A 135 0.35 -6.43 8.56
C VAL A 135 0.88 -5.50 9.64
N ALA A 136 1.69 -4.49 9.28
CA ALA A 136 2.21 -3.51 10.23
C ALA A 136 1.09 -2.69 10.87
N SER A 137 0.09 -2.30 10.09
CA SER A 137 -1.10 -1.60 10.58
C SER A 137 -1.86 -2.46 11.59
N ALA A 138 -2.06 -3.74 11.29
CA ALA A 138 -2.73 -4.69 12.18
C ALA A 138 -1.97 -4.91 13.50
N HIS A 139 -0.63 -5.03 13.45
CA HIS A 139 0.21 -5.19 14.64
C HIS A 139 0.10 -4.04 15.63
N HIS A 140 0.03 -2.82 15.11
CA HIS A 140 0.00 -1.60 15.92
C HIS A 140 -1.42 -1.10 16.22
N GLY A 141 -2.45 -1.86 15.82
CA GLY A 141 -3.84 -1.48 16.03
C GLY A 141 -4.25 -0.21 15.26
N VAL A 142 -3.57 0.09 14.15
CA VAL A 142 -3.90 1.22 13.28
C VAL A 142 -5.02 0.77 12.34
N GLY A 143 -6.26 1.06 12.72
CA GLY A 143 -7.45 0.78 11.93
C GLY A 143 -7.65 1.79 10.79
N ASN A 144 -8.37 1.36 9.75
CA ASN A 144 -8.74 2.19 8.61
C ASN A 144 -10.24 2.08 8.27
N ILE A 145 -10.82 3.19 7.82
CA ILE A 145 -12.10 3.25 7.13
C ILE A 145 -11.82 2.96 5.64
N LEU A 146 -12.55 2.00 5.06
CA LEU A 146 -12.36 1.59 3.67
C LEU A 146 -13.25 2.41 2.74
N TYR A 147 -12.63 3.25 1.92
CA TYR A 147 -13.31 4.13 0.96
C TYR A 147 -13.19 3.58 -0.46
N LYS A 148 -14.25 2.92 -0.95
CA LYS A 148 -14.31 2.44 -2.35
C LYS A 148 -14.30 3.58 -3.36
N ASP A 149 -14.75 4.76 -2.96
CA ASP A 149 -14.74 5.96 -3.82
C ASP A 149 -13.45 6.79 -3.65
N PHE A 150 -12.42 6.30 -2.96
CA PHE A 150 -11.18 7.07 -2.79
C PHE A 150 -10.47 7.30 -4.13
N MET A 151 -10.39 6.25 -4.94
CA MET A 151 -9.84 6.31 -6.29
C MET A 151 -10.67 5.48 -7.29
N LEU A 152 -10.51 5.76 -8.57
CA LEU A 152 -10.97 4.91 -9.67
C LEU A 152 -9.79 4.23 -10.37
N GLN A 153 -10.07 3.07 -10.96
CA GLN A 153 -9.13 2.23 -11.69
C GLN A 153 -9.60 2.02 -13.14
N PRO A 154 -9.18 2.87 -14.08
CA PRO A 154 -9.38 2.61 -15.51
C PRO A 154 -8.70 1.31 -15.96
N PRO A 155 -9.24 0.61 -16.97
CA PRO A 155 -10.45 0.95 -17.72
C PRO A 155 -11.76 0.41 -17.13
N TRP A 156 -11.71 -0.24 -15.96
CA TRP A 156 -12.91 -0.79 -15.31
C TRP A 156 -13.87 0.31 -14.86
N ASP A 157 -13.33 1.35 -14.23
CA ASP A 157 -14.07 2.56 -13.90
C ASP A 157 -14.09 3.53 -15.09
N LYS A 158 -15.30 3.82 -15.60
CA LYS A 158 -15.50 4.67 -16.79
C LYS A 158 -15.83 6.13 -16.48
N GLU A 159 -16.19 6.42 -15.24
CA GLU A 159 -16.65 7.75 -14.82
C GLU A 159 -16.00 8.15 -13.49
N ILE A 160 -15.61 9.42 -13.38
CA ILE A 160 -15.01 9.98 -12.16
C ILE A 160 -16.03 9.97 -11.01
N GLY A 161 -17.31 10.31 -11.27
CA GLY A 161 -18.37 10.26 -10.26
C GLY A 161 -18.03 11.06 -9.00
N LYS A 162 -18.04 10.42 -7.82
CA LYS A 162 -17.66 11.02 -6.52
C LYS A 162 -16.18 10.83 -6.14
N LYS A 163 -15.40 10.19 -7.01
CA LYS A 163 -14.03 9.75 -6.72
C LYS A 163 -13.04 10.90 -6.86
N PHE A 164 -11.92 10.79 -6.14
CA PHE A 164 -10.94 11.88 -6.02
C PHE A 164 -9.67 11.68 -6.84
N ILE A 165 -9.24 10.43 -7.00
CA ILE A 165 -7.97 10.05 -7.63
C ILE A 165 -8.24 9.14 -8.81
N ILE A 166 -7.60 9.40 -9.96
CA ILE A 166 -7.48 8.42 -11.04
C ILE A 166 -6.14 7.70 -10.87
N HIS A 167 -6.17 6.37 -10.77
CA HIS A 167 -4.95 5.55 -10.66
C HIS A 167 -4.64 4.90 -12.02
N TYR A 168 -3.61 5.40 -12.70
CA TYR A 168 -3.18 4.92 -14.02
C TYR A 168 -2.18 3.76 -13.92
N THR A 169 -2.58 2.68 -13.26
CA THR A 169 -1.73 1.50 -13.02
C THR A 169 -1.89 0.39 -14.06
N TYR A 170 -2.75 0.58 -15.05
CA TYR A 170 -3.02 -0.42 -16.07
C TYR A 170 -2.63 0.13 -17.43
N GLY A 171 -1.69 -0.55 -18.07
CA GLY A 171 -1.22 -0.24 -19.40
C GLY A 171 -2.18 -0.76 -20.45
N CYS A 172 -2.34 0.01 -21.51
CA CYS A 172 -2.94 -0.45 -22.74
C CYS A 172 -1.81 -0.95 -23.65
N ASP A 173 -1.61 -2.26 -23.70
CA ASP A 173 -0.66 -2.86 -24.64
C ASP A 173 -1.35 -3.05 -25.99
N TYR A 174 -0.76 -2.49 -27.05
CA TYR A 174 -1.27 -2.63 -28.41
C TYR A 174 -0.41 -3.62 -29.17
N ASN A 175 -1.04 -4.64 -29.75
CA ASN A 175 -0.34 -5.51 -30.70
C ASN A 175 -0.21 -4.82 -32.08
N MET A 176 0.55 -5.44 -33.00
CA MET A 176 0.70 -4.97 -34.40
C MET A 176 -0.64 -4.86 -35.18
N LYS A 177 -1.74 -5.39 -34.64
CA LYS A 177 -3.11 -5.29 -35.18
C LYS A 177 -3.96 -4.23 -34.45
N VAL A 178 -3.35 -3.40 -33.60
CA VAL A 178 -4.01 -2.34 -32.80
C VAL A 178 -5.10 -2.89 -31.87
N VAL A 179 -5.00 -4.15 -31.46
CA VAL A 179 -5.85 -4.69 -30.40
C VAL A 179 -5.23 -4.31 -29.07
N CYS A 180 -6.00 -3.58 -28.26
CA CYS A 180 -5.63 -3.23 -26.90
C CYS A 180 -5.87 -4.41 -25.95
N SER A 181 -4.84 -4.83 -25.23
CA SER A 181 -4.94 -5.70 -24.05
C SER A 181 -4.57 -4.91 -22.81
N ILE A 182 -5.33 -5.10 -21.73
CA ILE A 182 -5.03 -4.49 -20.44
C ILE A 182 -3.94 -5.31 -19.79
N SER A 183 -2.78 -4.70 -19.58
CA SER A 183 -1.69 -5.24 -18.78
C SER A 183 -1.54 -4.41 -17.52
N SER A 184 -1.05 -5.00 -16.43
CA SER A 184 -0.74 -4.22 -15.23
C SER A 184 0.57 -3.45 -15.48
N CYS A 185 0.47 -2.20 -15.91
CA CYS A 185 1.60 -1.27 -15.93
C CYS A 185 1.57 -0.45 -14.66
N ILE A 186 1.99 -1.05 -13.54
CA ILE A 186 2.28 -0.27 -12.34
C ILE A 186 3.50 0.59 -12.69
N LEU A 187 3.27 1.86 -13.00
CA LEU A 187 4.29 2.84 -13.33
C LEU A 187 4.98 3.26 -12.03
N LEU A 188 6.00 2.49 -11.63
CA LEU A 188 6.89 2.92 -10.56
C LEU A 188 7.80 4.02 -11.09
N PHE A 189 7.44 5.28 -10.84
CA PHE A 189 8.43 6.34 -10.83
C PHE A 189 9.26 6.18 -9.55
N TYR A 190 10.46 5.61 -9.71
CA TYR A 190 11.47 5.62 -8.68
C TYR A 190 12.17 6.99 -8.69
N PHE A 191 12.09 7.71 -7.57
CA PHE A 191 12.99 8.83 -7.25
C PHE A 191 14.09 8.32 -6.32
#